data_AF-A0A2J6Q7C9-F1
#
_entry.id   AF-A0A2J6Q7C9-F1
#
_cell.length_a   1.000
_cell.length_b   1.000
_cell.length_c   1.000
_cell.angle_alpha   90.00
_cell.angle_beta   90.00
_cell.angle_gamma   90.00
#
_symmetry.space_group_name_H-M   'P 1'
#
loop_
_entity.id
_entity.type
_entity.pdbx_description
1 polymer ?
#
loop_
_entity_poly.entity_id
_entity_poly.type
_entity_poly.pdbx_seq_one_letter_code
_entity_poly.pdbx_strand_id
1 'polypeptide(L)'
;MVSTSSDLSSLLTPTLFHQVFKNRLPWPKKKPLNFKEVFTYIFRADGEPYQEKLREIAWPALKALSTQGVDKVPDMMQFLPPPESKDFPEQALGLQLLLDQGPRALFDGMDERYIYDYFQHVSKKYAQQLLNLPSSLRIDSKKRWMEEQGASFEYWLLVRMWLIAPLIHSEVLADHELGGLMNEEVRVEVERFSGKTDPYRAKRAALAVDTHAFGKMVREGPSLENGVTMDEWFFWMWTVLDVHKPIIENFGKYPYQDVAKGRLSTDEEREWTVVFQGGFDNSNSDIAKRIREDVLKGRWTPLGGKDEKFFQ
;
A
#
# COMPACT_ATOMS: atom_id res chain seq x y z
N MET A 1 -28.56 19.51 0.92
CA MET A 1 -28.25 19.49 2.37
C MET A 1 -28.41 18.06 2.86
N VAL A 2 -27.38 17.57 3.55
CA VAL A 2 -27.33 16.43 4.50
C VAL A 2 -27.86 15.08 4.01
N SER A 3 -26.94 14.22 3.53
CA SER A 3 -26.94 12.76 3.76
C SER A 3 -25.65 12.09 3.26
N THR A 4 -24.48 12.40 3.83
CA THR A 4 -23.21 11.74 3.41
C THR A 4 -22.83 10.55 4.29
N SER A 5 -23.20 10.57 5.58
CA SER A 5 -22.90 9.48 6.50
C SER A 5 -23.77 8.23 6.27
N SER A 6 -25.07 8.40 5.94
CA SER A 6 -25.96 7.23 5.75
C SER A 6 -25.61 6.42 4.49
N ASP A 7 -25.00 7.08 3.51
CA ASP A 7 -24.60 6.46 2.24
C ASP A 7 -23.32 5.62 2.44
N LEU A 8 -22.29 6.18 3.10
CA LEU A 8 -21.04 5.47 3.37
C LEU A 8 -21.22 4.23 4.26
N SER A 9 -22.05 4.29 5.30
CA SER A 9 -22.31 3.11 6.15
C SER A 9 -22.98 1.96 5.39
N SER A 10 -23.69 2.23 4.29
CA SER A 10 -24.27 1.19 3.44
C SER A 10 -23.24 0.51 2.53
N LEU A 11 -22.15 1.20 2.22
CA LEU A 11 -21.08 0.72 1.33
C LEU A 11 -19.91 0.11 2.12
N LEU A 12 -19.48 0.75 3.20
CA LEU A 12 -18.39 0.35 4.08
C LEU A 12 -18.89 -0.68 5.10
N THR A 13 -19.08 -1.91 4.62
CA THR A 13 -19.69 -3.01 5.39
C THR A 13 -18.67 -4.09 5.76
N PRO A 14 -18.95 -4.89 6.80
CA PRO A 14 -18.17 -6.10 7.11
C PRO A 14 -17.97 -7.03 5.91
N THR A 15 -19.01 -7.19 5.09
CA THR A 15 -18.95 -8.01 3.87
C THR A 15 -17.94 -7.46 2.87
N LEU A 16 -17.96 -6.16 2.60
CA LEU A 16 -16.98 -5.52 1.71
C LEU A 16 -15.56 -5.74 2.22
N PHE A 17 -15.30 -5.48 3.51
CA PHE A 17 -13.96 -5.62 4.08
C PHE A 17 -13.45 -7.05 3.99
N HIS A 18 -14.31 -8.03 4.27
CA HIS A 18 -13.95 -9.43 4.11
C HIS A 18 -13.64 -9.79 2.65
N GLN A 19 -14.45 -9.31 1.69
CA GLN A 19 -14.22 -9.54 0.26
C GLN A 19 -12.90 -8.93 -0.21
N VAL A 20 -12.59 -7.69 0.18
CA VAL A 20 -11.32 -7.03 -0.16
C VAL A 20 -10.13 -7.77 0.47
N PHE A 21 -10.24 -8.16 1.74
CA PHE A 21 -9.24 -8.98 2.43
C PHE A 21 -8.98 -10.30 1.70
N LYS A 22 -10.04 -11.04 1.36
CA LYS A 22 -9.94 -12.31 0.62
C LYS A 22 -9.44 -12.15 -0.80
N ASN A 23 -9.70 -11.00 -1.42
CA ASN A 23 -9.13 -10.70 -2.71
C ASN A 23 -7.61 -10.50 -2.59
N ARG A 24 -7.09 -9.75 -1.61
CA ARG A 24 -5.63 -9.55 -1.50
C ARG A 24 -4.88 -10.75 -0.91
N LEU A 25 -5.51 -11.48 0.00
CA LEU A 25 -4.91 -12.62 0.72
C LEU A 25 -5.79 -13.89 0.53
N PRO A 26 -5.86 -14.43 -0.70
CA PRO A 26 -6.77 -15.54 -1.04
C PRO A 26 -6.35 -16.88 -0.44
N TRP A 27 -5.12 -16.98 0.06
CA TRP A 27 -4.56 -18.23 0.56
C TRP A 27 -5.18 -18.72 1.87
N PRO A 28 -5.15 -20.04 2.12
CA PRO A 28 -5.62 -20.60 3.39
C PRO A 28 -4.76 -20.12 4.57
N LYS A 29 -5.39 -19.45 5.54
CA LYS A 29 -4.73 -18.94 6.76
C LYS A 29 -3.86 -19.95 7.51
N LYS A 30 -4.30 -21.22 7.57
CA LYS A 30 -3.71 -22.24 8.45
C LYS A 30 -2.67 -23.15 7.79
N LYS A 31 -2.44 -23.01 6.48
CA LYS A 31 -1.57 -23.92 5.72
C LYS A 31 -0.28 -23.21 5.30
N PRO A 32 0.80 -23.95 5.04
CA PRO A 32 1.96 -23.41 4.35
C PRO A 32 1.56 -22.81 3.00
N LEU A 33 2.23 -21.73 2.61
CA LEU A 33 2.00 -20.97 1.40
C LEU A 33 3.01 -21.37 0.32
N ASN A 34 2.56 -21.36 -0.93
CA ASN A 34 3.44 -21.50 -2.08
C ASN A 34 4.01 -20.13 -2.45
N PHE A 35 5.25 -19.83 -2.08
CA PHE A 35 5.83 -18.50 -2.27
C PHE A 35 6.09 -18.13 -3.75
N LYS A 36 6.15 -19.11 -4.64
CA LYS A 36 6.12 -18.85 -6.09
C LYS A 36 4.77 -18.27 -6.52
N GLU A 37 3.67 -18.83 -6.01
CA GLU A 37 2.32 -18.32 -6.27
C GLU A 37 2.09 -16.98 -5.58
N VAL A 38 2.55 -16.82 -4.33
CA VAL A 38 2.46 -15.54 -3.59
C VAL A 38 3.19 -14.43 -4.34
N PHE A 39 4.45 -14.66 -4.74
CA PHE A 39 5.21 -13.69 -5.51
C PHE A 39 4.52 -13.35 -6.82
N THR A 40 4.08 -14.37 -7.57
CA THR A 40 3.36 -14.15 -8.83
C THR A 40 2.09 -13.34 -8.59
N TYR A 41 1.31 -13.66 -7.56
CA TYR A 41 0.05 -12.98 -7.26
C TYR A 41 0.20 -11.53 -6.80
N ILE A 42 1.23 -11.24 -5.99
CA ILE A 42 1.40 -9.91 -5.41
C ILE A 42 2.11 -8.96 -6.38
N PHE A 43 3.08 -9.47 -7.16
CA PHE A 43 4.01 -8.65 -7.96
C PHE A 43 3.93 -8.84 -9.48
N ARG A 44 3.34 -9.95 -9.96
CA ARG A 44 3.29 -10.26 -11.40
C ARG A 44 1.89 -10.59 -11.91
N ALA A 45 0.88 -10.54 -11.05
CA ALA A 45 -0.50 -10.70 -11.45
C ALA A 45 -0.99 -9.36 -11.97
N ASP A 46 -0.43 -8.98 -13.11
CA ASP A 46 -0.94 -7.97 -14.02
C ASP A 46 -2.18 -8.52 -14.77
N GLY A 47 -2.85 -9.53 -14.20
CA GLY A 47 -3.94 -10.27 -14.83
C GLY A 47 -5.29 -9.67 -14.47
N GLU A 48 -6.07 -9.37 -15.49
CA GLU A 48 -7.43 -8.84 -15.44
C GLU A 48 -8.35 -9.47 -14.36
N PRO A 49 -8.32 -10.79 -14.04
CA PRO A 49 -9.28 -11.37 -13.10
C PRO A 49 -9.20 -10.80 -11.66
N TYR A 50 -8.02 -10.39 -11.19
CA TYR A 50 -7.88 -9.81 -9.84
C TYR A 50 -8.40 -8.38 -9.79
N GLN A 51 -7.97 -7.55 -10.75
CA GLN A 51 -8.31 -6.15 -10.81
C GLN A 51 -9.79 -5.96 -11.15
N GLU A 52 -10.35 -6.77 -12.05
CA GLU A 52 -11.78 -6.78 -12.36
C GLU A 52 -12.62 -7.08 -11.12
N LYS A 53 -12.29 -8.16 -10.40
CA LYS A 53 -12.99 -8.52 -9.17
C LYS A 53 -12.83 -7.45 -8.10
N LEU A 54 -11.63 -6.87 -7.96
CA LEU A 54 -11.40 -5.78 -7.02
C LEU A 54 -12.22 -4.55 -7.40
N ARG A 55 -12.29 -4.21 -8.69
CA ARG A 55 -13.08 -3.10 -9.21
C ARG A 55 -14.56 -3.31 -8.87
N GLU A 56 -15.10 -4.49 -9.15
CA GLU A 56 -16.50 -4.82 -8.86
C GLU A 56 -16.87 -4.58 -7.38
N ILE A 57 -16.03 -5.04 -6.44
CA ILE A 57 -16.31 -4.93 -5.01
C ILE A 57 -15.96 -3.56 -4.43
N ALA A 58 -14.83 -2.97 -4.82
CA ALA A 58 -14.24 -1.80 -4.13
C ALA A 58 -14.63 -0.47 -4.77
N TRP A 59 -14.86 -0.43 -6.09
CA TRP A 59 -15.08 0.82 -6.82
C TRP A 59 -16.23 1.66 -6.27
N PRO A 60 -17.41 1.10 -5.93
CA PRO A 60 -18.52 1.91 -5.39
C PRO A 60 -18.13 2.65 -4.10
N ALA A 61 -17.47 1.96 -3.17
CA ALA A 61 -17.03 2.54 -1.90
C ALA A 61 -15.92 3.58 -2.10
N LEU A 62 -14.93 3.29 -2.95
CA LEU A 62 -13.86 4.24 -3.27
C LEU A 62 -14.41 5.50 -3.95
N LYS A 63 -15.32 5.34 -4.90
CA LYS A 63 -15.97 6.48 -5.57
C LYS A 63 -16.79 7.31 -4.59
N ALA A 64 -17.58 6.69 -3.72
CA ALA A 64 -18.33 7.42 -2.69
C ALA A 64 -17.39 8.17 -1.73
N LEU A 65 -16.33 7.52 -1.25
CA LEU A 65 -15.31 8.16 -0.40
C LEU A 65 -14.65 9.34 -1.11
N SER A 66 -14.34 9.24 -2.40
CA SER A 66 -13.68 10.29 -3.20
C SER A 66 -14.48 11.59 -3.32
N THR A 67 -15.78 11.58 -2.99
CA THR A 67 -16.64 12.77 -2.98
C THR A 67 -16.54 13.59 -1.70
N GLN A 68 -15.96 13.01 -0.64
CA GLN A 68 -15.71 13.72 0.60
C GLN A 68 -14.44 14.57 0.45
N GLY A 69 -14.35 15.69 1.16
CA GLY A 69 -13.06 16.36 1.31
C GLY A 69 -12.16 15.52 2.22
N VAL A 70 -10.85 15.50 1.97
CA VAL A 70 -9.90 14.65 2.73
C VAL A 70 -10.00 14.86 4.25
N ASP A 71 -10.21 16.10 4.69
CA ASP A 71 -10.39 16.45 6.12
C ASP A 71 -11.78 16.13 6.68
N LYS A 72 -12.73 15.82 5.79
CA LYS A 72 -14.13 15.51 6.12
C LYS A 72 -14.42 14.01 6.08
N VAL A 73 -13.41 13.20 5.75
CA VAL A 73 -13.54 11.75 5.78
C VAL A 73 -13.87 11.31 7.22
N PRO A 74 -14.96 10.55 7.42
CA PRO A 74 -15.35 10.09 8.76
C PRO A 74 -14.24 9.24 9.40
N ASP A 75 -14.28 9.09 10.72
CA ASP A 75 -13.40 8.14 11.41
C ASP A 75 -13.64 6.73 10.86
N MET A 76 -12.63 6.14 10.21
CA MET A 76 -12.72 4.83 9.59
C MET A 76 -12.96 3.70 10.61
N MET A 77 -12.57 3.89 11.87
CA MET A 77 -12.82 2.92 12.95
C MET A 77 -14.31 2.73 13.23
N GLN A 78 -15.18 3.70 12.91
CA GLN A 78 -16.62 3.61 13.18
C GLN A 78 -17.34 2.56 12.33
N PHE A 79 -16.74 2.11 11.23
CA PHE A 79 -17.30 1.09 10.34
C PHE A 79 -16.91 -0.34 10.75
N LEU A 80 -16.10 -0.47 11.80
CA LEU A 80 -15.57 -1.76 12.27
C LEU A 80 -16.31 -2.22 13.53
N PRO A 81 -16.29 -3.52 13.84
CA PRO A 81 -16.65 -4.00 15.17
C PRO A 81 -15.67 -3.45 16.23
N PRO A 82 -15.99 -3.57 17.53
CA PRO A 82 -15.04 -3.22 18.59
C PRO A 82 -13.70 -3.97 18.44
N PRO A 83 -12.54 -3.36 18.79
CA PRO A 83 -11.23 -3.99 18.65
C PRO A 83 -11.08 -5.36 19.34
N GLU A 84 -11.84 -5.62 20.40
CA GLU A 84 -11.88 -6.89 21.12
C GLU A 84 -12.54 -8.02 20.32
N SER A 85 -13.35 -7.67 19.31
CA SER A 85 -14.04 -8.66 18.47
C SER A 85 -13.05 -9.58 17.76
N LYS A 86 -13.45 -10.84 17.58
CA LYS A 86 -12.73 -11.81 16.76
C LYS A 86 -12.76 -11.44 15.28
N ASP A 87 -13.74 -10.68 14.83
CA ASP A 87 -13.84 -10.29 13.42
C ASP A 87 -13.01 -9.04 13.11
N PHE A 88 -12.56 -8.32 14.15
CA PHE A 88 -11.85 -7.05 14.00
C PHE A 88 -10.58 -7.16 13.16
N PRO A 89 -9.65 -8.11 13.37
CA PRO A 89 -8.38 -8.13 12.63
C PRO A 89 -8.55 -8.24 11.11
N GLU A 90 -9.44 -9.13 10.64
CA GLU A 90 -9.69 -9.30 9.21
C GLU A 90 -10.42 -8.09 8.60
N GLN A 91 -11.45 -7.59 9.29
CA GLN A 91 -12.20 -6.42 8.79
C GLN A 91 -11.34 -5.16 8.78
N ALA A 92 -10.53 -4.96 9.82
CA ALA A 92 -9.63 -3.83 9.92
C ALA A 92 -8.55 -3.85 8.83
N LEU A 93 -7.96 -5.02 8.55
CA LEU A 93 -7.02 -5.17 7.44
C LEU A 93 -7.72 -5.02 6.08
N GLY A 94 -8.93 -5.56 5.92
CA GLY A 94 -9.73 -5.40 4.71
C GLY A 94 -10.01 -3.93 4.38
N LEU A 95 -10.34 -3.12 5.39
CA LEU A 95 -10.49 -1.68 5.24
C LEU A 95 -9.15 -0.99 4.93
N GLN A 96 -8.05 -1.39 5.58
CA GLN A 96 -6.72 -0.83 5.27
C GLN A 96 -6.34 -1.09 3.79
N LEU A 97 -6.60 -2.31 3.31
CA LEU A 97 -6.36 -2.72 1.92
C LEU A 97 -7.26 -1.96 0.94
N LEU A 98 -8.53 -1.73 1.29
CA LEU A 98 -9.43 -0.91 0.50
C LEU A 98 -8.86 0.49 0.32
N LEU A 99 -8.42 1.12 1.41
CA LEU A 99 -7.92 2.50 1.39
C LEU A 99 -6.53 2.65 0.76
N ASP A 100 -5.65 1.65 0.92
CA ASP A 100 -4.27 1.74 0.46
C ASP A 100 -4.03 1.09 -0.90
N GLN A 101 -4.42 -0.17 -1.03
CA GLN A 101 -4.11 -1.00 -2.20
C GLN A 101 -5.19 -0.89 -3.28
N GLY A 102 -6.45 -0.66 -2.90
CA GLY A 102 -7.56 -0.44 -3.83
C GLY A 102 -7.25 0.65 -4.87
N PRO A 103 -6.96 1.89 -4.46
CA PRO A 103 -6.57 2.97 -5.36
C PRO A 103 -5.38 2.61 -6.26
N ARG A 104 -4.32 2.02 -5.69
CA ARG A 104 -3.09 1.66 -6.42
C ARG A 104 -3.31 0.60 -7.49
N ALA A 105 -4.32 -0.24 -7.32
CA ALA A 105 -4.67 -1.29 -8.27
C ALA A 105 -5.69 -0.83 -9.32
N LEU A 106 -6.46 0.23 -9.07
CA LEU A 106 -7.64 0.58 -9.87
C LEU A 106 -7.55 1.94 -10.58
N PHE A 107 -6.68 2.83 -10.11
CA PHE A 107 -6.60 4.21 -10.60
C PHE A 107 -5.34 4.40 -11.42
N ASP A 108 -5.51 5.00 -12.59
CA ASP A 108 -4.46 5.33 -13.54
C ASP A 108 -4.73 6.72 -14.15
N GLY A 109 -3.75 7.23 -14.90
CA GLY A 109 -3.87 8.51 -15.60
C GLY A 109 -4.27 9.67 -14.68
N MET A 110 -5.41 10.31 -14.97
CA MET A 110 -5.92 11.43 -14.17
C MET A 110 -6.32 11.01 -12.74
N ASP A 111 -6.73 9.76 -12.54
CA ASP A 111 -7.22 9.26 -11.26
C ASP A 111 -6.08 8.95 -10.28
N GLU A 112 -4.82 8.86 -10.74
CA GLU A 112 -3.65 8.67 -9.86
C GLU A 112 -3.54 9.74 -8.77
N ARG A 113 -4.05 10.94 -9.02
CA ARG A 113 -4.12 12.02 -8.00
C ARG A 113 -4.87 11.58 -6.75
N TYR A 114 -5.89 10.73 -6.90
CA TYR A 114 -6.64 10.18 -5.77
C TYR A 114 -5.82 9.16 -4.97
N ILE A 115 -4.87 8.46 -5.59
CA ILE A 115 -3.95 7.58 -4.86
C ILE A 115 -3.13 8.42 -3.89
N TYR A 116 -2.39 9.39 -4.43
CA TYR A 116 -1.27 10.02 -3.72
C TYR A 116 -1.65 11.23 -2.89
N ASP A 117 -2.72 11.93 -3.25
CA ASP A 117 -3.11 13.22 -2.65
C ASP A 117 -4.51 13.15 -1.98
N TYR A 118 -5.13 11.97 -1.95
CA TYR A 118 -6.37 11.71 -1.22
C TYR A 118 -6.28 10.45 -0.36
N PHE A 119 -6.30 9.26 -0.96
CA PHE A 119 -6.40 8.00 -0.25
C PHE A 119 -5.16 7.67 0.57
N GLN A 120 -3.97 8.11 0.15
CA GLN A 120 -2.75 7.99 0.97
C GLN A 120 -2.90 8.68 2.33
N HIS A 121 -3.51 9.86 2.40
CA HIS A 121 -3.74 10.56 3.66
C HIS A 121 -4.75 9.83 4.55
N VAL A 122 -5.86 9.37 3.95
CA VAL A 122 -6.90 8.60 4.66
C VAL A 122 -6.32 7.28 5.19
N SER A 123 -5.61 6.55 4.33
CA SER A 123 -4.95 5.28 4.61
C SER A 123 -3.93 5.42 5.75
N LYS A 124 -3.05 6.42 5.70
CA LYS A 124 -2.08 6.72 6.76
C LYS A 124 -2.77 7.02 8.08
N LYS A 125 -3.76 7.93 8.08
CA LYS A 125 -4.49 8.31 9.30
C LYS A 125 -5.11 7.08 9.96
N TYR A 126 -5.74 6.22 9.17
CA TYR A 126 -6.34 4.98 9.65
C TYR A 126 -5.28 3.98 10.16
N ALA A 127 -4.15 3.82 9.47
CA ALA A 127 -3.05 2.98 9.94
C ALA A 127 -2.53 3.44 11.31
N GLN A 128 -2.40 4.75 11.53
CA GLN A 128 -2.01 5.31 12.82
C GLN A 128 -3.04 5.01 13.92
N GLN A 129 -4.34 5.05 13.62
CA GLN A 129 -5.38 4.66 14.58
C GLN A 129 -5.24 3.20 15.01
N LEU A 130 -4.94 2.30 14.06
CA LEU A 130 -4.69 0.88 14.35
C LEU A 130 -3.43 0.68 15.21
N LEU A 131 -2.36 1.43 14.94
CA LEU A 131 -1.11 1.37 15.72
C LEU A 131 -1.25 1.96 17.13
N ASN A 132 -2.18 2.90 17.31
CA ASN A 132 -2.50 3.53 18.60
C ASN A 132 -3.42 2.68 19.48
N LEU A 133 -3.93 1.54 18.97
CA LEU A 133 -4.64 0.59 19.82
C LEU A 133 -3.72 0.10 20.96
N PRO A 134 -4.29 -0.30 22.11
CA PRO A 134 -3.54 -1.02 23.13
C PRO A 134 -2.77 -2.19 22.51
N SER A 135 -1.56 -2.45 22.98
CA SER A 135 -0.67 -3.48 22.40
C SER A 135 -1.30 -4.87 22.34
N SER A 136 -2.21 -5.18 23.25
CA SER A 136 -3.00 -6.44 23.26
C SER A 136 -4.06 -6.53 22.17
N LEU A 137 -4.49 -5.40 21.60
CA LEU A 137 -5.54 -5.28 20.58
C LEU A 137 -4.98 -4.93 19.20
N ARG A 138 -3.71 -4.53 19.13
CA ARG A 138 -2.97 -4.22 17.91
C ARG A 138 -2.96 -5.38 16.92
N ILE A 139 -3.48 -5.12 15.73
CA ILE A 139 -3.69 -6.14 14.70
C ILE A 139 -2.40 -6.55 13.98
N ASP A 140 -1.26 -5.92 14.24
CA ASP A 140 0.05 -6.34 13.70
C ASP A 140 0.74 -7.39 14.60
N SER A 141 0.16 -7.73 15.76
CA SER A 141 0.76 -8.69 16.69
C SER A 141 0.59 -10.16 16.26
N LYS A 142 1.58 -10.99 16.59
CA LYS A 142 1.52 -12.45 16.38
C LYS A 142 0.32 -13.08 17.09
N LYS A 143 0.05 -12.66 18.33
CA LYS A 143 -1.07 -13.18 19.14
C LYS A 143 -2.41 -13.05 18.41
N ARG A 144 -2.71 -11.85 17.89
CA ARG A 144 -3.98 -11.56 17.20
C ARG A 144 -4.20 -12.42 15.96
N TRP A 145 -3.14 -12.87 15.29
CA TRP A 145 -3.28 -13.70 14.07
C TRP A 145 -3.01 -15.18 14.30
N MET A 146 -1.90 -15.54 14.92
CA MET A 146 -1.50 -16.94 15.05
C MET A 146 -2.30 -17.66 16.13
N GLU A 147 -2.46 -17.05 17.31
CA GLU A 147 -3.15 -17.69 18.43
C GLU A 147 -4.67 -17.56 18.31
N GLU A 148 -5.16 -16.35 18.01
CA GLU A 148 -6.60 -16.07 18.03
C GLU A 148 -7.30 -16.40 16.70
N GLN A 149 -6.64 -16.18 15.56
CA GLN A 149 -7.20 -16.49 14.22
C GLN A 149 -6.72 -17.83 13.66
N GLY A 150 -5.74 -18.47 14.32
CA GLY A 150 -5.13 -19.73 13.88
C GLY A 150 -4.29 -19.59 12.61
N ALA A 151 -3.78 -18.38 12.30
CA ALA A 151 -2.95 -18.14 11.12
C ALA A 151 -1.58 -18.84 11.24
N SER A 152 -1.04 -19.29 10.12
CA SER A 152 0.35 -19.73 10.03
C SER A 152 1.29 -18.53 10.19
N PHE A 153 2.55 -18.80 10.53
CA PHE A 153 3.60 -17.79 10.61
C PHE A 153 3.71 -17.00 9.28
N GLU A 154 3.74 -17.72 8.17
CA GLU A 154 3.85 -17.17 6.81
C GLU A 154 2.69 -16.23 6.47
N TYR A 155 1.47 -16.60 6.87
CA TYR A 155 0.30 -15.76 6.67
C TYR A 155 0.35 -14.48 7.51
N TRP A 156 0.81 -14.58 8.77
CA TRP A 156 1.02 -13.41 9.62
C TRP A 156 2.07 -12.45 9.02
N LEU A 157 3.15 -12.97 8.44
CA LEU A 157 4.15 -12.14 7.76
C LEU A 157 3.55 -11.36 6.56
N LEU A 158 2.65 -11.98 5.78
CA LEU A 158 1.91 -11.27 4.71
C LEU A 158 1.02 -10.17 5.26
N VAL A 159 0.35 -10.41 6.39
CA VAL A 159 -0.44 -9.36 7.06
C VAL A 159 0.45 -8.20 7.48
N ARG A 160 1.61 -8.47 8.08
CA ARG A 160 2.57 -7.42 8.49
C ARG A 160 2.94 -6.51 7.33
N MET A 161 3.17 -7.06 6.14
CA MET A 161 3.46 -6.27 4.94
C MET A 161 2.43 -5.16 4.73
N TRP A 162 1.17 -5.55 4.70
CA TRP A 162 0.08 -4.68 4.31
C TRP A 162 -0.27 -3.66 5.39
N LEU A 163 0.05 -3.96 6.65
CA LEU A 163 -0.08 -3.00 7.75
C LEU A 163 1.05 -1.98 7.79
N ILE A 164 2.24 -2.32 7.26
CA ILE A 164 3.40 -1.42 7.19
C ILE A 164 3.31 -0.52 5.93
N ALA A 165 2.77 -1.04 4.82
CA ALA A 165 2.73 -0.33 3.54
C ALA A 165 2.21 1.13 3.60
N PRO A 166 1.14 1.48 4.34
CA PRO A 166 0.68 2.88 4.45
C PRO A 166 1.71 3.85 5.03
N LEU A 167 2.58 3.38 5.94
CA LEU A 167 3.67 4.20 6.49
C LEU A 167 4.73 4.47 5.44
N ILE A 168 5.12 3.42 4.71
CA ILE A 168 6.11 3.48 3.63
C ILE A 168 5.61 4.35 2.48
N HIS A 169 4.31 4.30 2.15
CA HIS A 169 3.74 5.14 1.11
C HIS A 169 3.69 6.63 1.47
N SER A 170 3.81 6.99 2.74
CA SER A 170 3.78 8.38 3.17
C SER A 170 5.03 9.16 2.72
N GLU A 171 4.88 10.47 2.54
CA GLU A 171 5.99 11.41 2.38
C GLU A 171 6.40 12.03 3.73
N VAL A 172 6.38 11.23 4.81
CA VAL A 172 6.74 11.68 6.17
C VAL A 172 7.87 10.81 6.71
N LEU A 173 9.03 11.43 6.96
CA LEU A 173 10.23 10.69 7.39
C LEU A 173 10.02 9.85 8.65
N ALA A 174 9.30 10.37 9.65
CA ALA A 174 9.01 9.64 10.88
C ALA A 174 8.20 8.35 10.65
N ASP A 175 7.35 8.31 9.62
CA ASP A 175 6.60 7.09 9.27
C ASP A 175 7.54 6.03 8.68
N HIS A 176 8.57 6.44 7.92
CA HIS A 176 9.61 5.55 7.39
C HIS A 176 10.49 4.99 8.50
N GLU A 177 10.82 5.81 9.50
CA GLU A 177 11.56 5.37 10.69
C GLU A 177 10.76 4.32 11.47
N LEU A 178 9.46 4.58 11.69
CA LEU A 178 8.56 3.62 12.34
C LEU A 178 8.41 2.34 11.52
N GLY A 179 8.21 2.46 10.20
CA GLY A 179 8.14 1.33 9.29
C GLY A 179 9.41 0.48 9.30
N GLY A 180 10.59 1.11 9.34
CA GLY A 180 11.87 0.43 9.46
C GLY A 180 12.04 -0.36 10.77
N LEU A 181 11.59 0.19 11.90
CA LEU A 181 11.55 -0.54 13.18
C LEU A 181 10.62 -1.76 13.09
N MET A 182 9.42 -1.57 12.54
CA MET A 182 8.45 -2.66 12.35
C MET A 182 8.96 -3.73 11.39
N ASN A 183 9.71 -3.36 10.35
CA ASN A 183 10.36 -4.28 9.42
C ASN A 183 11.45 -5.10 10.13
N GLU A 184 12.31 -4.45 10.92
CA GLU A 184 13.39 -5.15 11.64
C GLU A 184 12.85 -6.19 12.62
N GLU A 185 11.77 -5.87 13.36
CA GLU A 185 11.07 -6.84 14.21
C GLU A 185 10.69 -8.11 13.43
N VAL A 186 10.12 -7.94 12.23
CA VAL A 186 9.70 -9.07 11.40
C VAL A 186 10.90 -9.81 10.83
N ARG A 187 11.97 -9.12 10.40
CA ARG A 187 13.20 -9.76 9.92
C ARG A 187 13.77 -10.69 10.98
N VAL A 188 13.88 -10.24 12.24
CA VAL A 188 14.37 -11.06 13.36
C VAL A 188 13.50 -12.30 13.58
N GLU A 189 12.18 -12.18 13.42
CA GLU A 189 11.27 -13.33 13.50
C GLU A 189 11.47 -14.31 12.35
N VAL A 190 11.68 -13.83 11.11
CA VAL A 190 11.97 -14.69 9.95
C VAL A 190 13.30 -15.41 10.13
N GLU A 191 14.34 -14.72 10.61
CA GLU A 191 15.64 -15.34 10.89
C GLU A 191 15.52 -16.41 11.97
N ARG A 192 14.77 -16.14 13.04
CA ARG A 192 14.52 -17.13 14.10
C ARG A 192 13.75 -18.34 13.59
N PHE A 193 12.72 -18.13 12.75
CA PHE A 193 11.89 -19.20 12.22
C PHE A 193 12.64 -20.08 11.20
N SER A 194 13.40 -19.44 10.30
CA SER A 194 14.10 -20.12 9.21
C SER A 194 15.49 -20.65 9.58
N GLY A 195 16.10 -20.12 10.65
CA GLY A 195 17.49 -20.38 11.01
C GLY A 195 18.51 -19.72 10.06
N LYS A 196 18.07 -18.87 9.14
CA LYS A 196 18.91 -18.17 8.16
C LYS A 196 19.06 -16.70 8.52
N THR A 197 20.24 -16.14 8.29
CA THR A 197 20.48 -14.70 8.42
C THR A 197 20.03 -13.98 7.16
N ASP A 198 19.41 -12.81 7.33
CA ASP A 198 19.02 -11.93 6.24
C ASP A 198 20.25 -11.48 5.42
N PRO A 199 20.38 -11.88 4.14
CA PRO A 199 21.54 -11.55 3.32
C PRO A 199 21.64 -10.06 3.00
N TYR A 200 20.55 -9.30 3.10
CA TYR A 200 20.55 -7.86 2.85
C TYR A 200 21.15 -7.07 4.01
N ARG A 201 21.35 -7.66 5.19
CA ARG A 201 22.09 -7.00 6.30
C ARG A 201 23.44 -6.47 5.85
N ALA A 202 24.20 -7.25 5.08
CA ALA A 202 25.51 -6.85 4.55
C ALA A 202 25.45 -5.68 3.54
N LYS A 203 24.29 -5.45 2.93
CA LYS A 203 24.07 -4.40 1.91
C LYS A 203 23.44 -3.13 2.49
N ARG A 204 23.01 -3.13 3.75
CA ARG A 204 22.22 -2.04 4.36
C ARG A 204 22.88 -0.67 4.22
N ALA A 205 24.18 -0.56 4.49
CA ALA A 205 24.87 0.73 4.41
C ALA A 205 24.86 1.32 2.99
N ALA A 206 25.05 0.49 1.96
CA ALA A 206 24.98 0.92 0.58
C ALA A 206 23.54 1.28 0.15
N LEU A 207 22.56 0.47 0.57
CA LEU A 207 21.15 0.68 0.25
C LEU A 207 20.55 1.89 0.98
N ALA A 208 21.06 2.27 2.15
CA ALA A 208 20.59 3.41 2.93
C ALA A 208 20.84 4.77 2.27
N VAL A 209 21.66 4.83 1.22
CA VAL A 209 21.94 6.06 0.47
C VAL A 209 21.54 5.98 -1.00
N ASP A 210 21.12 4.80 -1.47
CA ASP A 210 20.76 4.58 -2.87
C ASP A 210 19.29 4.93 -3.11
N THR A 211 19.06 6.13 -3.67
CA THR A 211 17.70 6.59 -4.00
C THR A 211 17.07 5.82 -5.16
N HIS A 212 17.84 5.10 -5.98
CA HIS A 212 17.30 4.30 -7.10
C HIS A 212 17.08 2.82 -6.74
N ALA A 213 17.50 2.39 -5.55
CA ALA A 213 17.41 1.00 -5.12
C ALA A 213 15.97 0.46 -5.19
N PHE A 214 14.97 1.24 -4.80
CA PHE A 214 13.57 0.82 -4.88
C PHE A 214 13.15 0.41 -6.30
N GLY A 215 13.31 1.31 -7.27
CA GLY A 215 12.94 1.04 -8.67
C GLY A 215 13.73 -0.12 -9.27
N LYS A 216 15.02 -0.23 -8.94
CA LYS A 216 15.88 -1.34 -9.38
C LYS A 216 15.40 -2.68 -8.80
N MET A 217 15.20 -2.77 -7.49
CA MET A 217 14.84 -4.00 -6.81
C MET A 217 13.47 -4.53 -7.23
N VAL A 218 12.49 -3.65 -7.46
CA VAL A 218 11.16 -4.06 -7.96
C VAL A 218 11.25 -4.66 -9.37
N ARG A 219 12.04 -4.05 -10.27
CA ARG A 219 12.23 -4.58 -11.63
C ARG A 219 12.99 -5.91 -11.65
N GLU A 220 14.02 -6.06 -10.81
CA GLU A 220 14.80 -7.28 -10.72
C GLU A 220 14.01 -8.42 -10.05
N GLY A 221 13.21 -8.10 -9.03
CA GLY A 221 12.51 -9.09 -8.21
C GLY A 221 13.43 -9.82 -7.21
N PRO A 222 12.89 -10.76 -6.42
CA PRO A 222 13.68 -11.63 -5.57
C PRO A 222 14.50 -12.61 -6.42
N SER A 223 15.61 -13.12 -5.87
CA SER A 223 16.36 -14.20 -6.53
C SER A 223 15.46 -15.42 -6.74
N LEU A 224 15.49 -15.99 -7.95
CA LEU A 224 14.68 -17.15 -8.34
C LEU A 224 15.50 -18.42 -8.51
N GLU A 225 16.82 -18.38 -8.26
CA GLU A 225 17.78 -19.42 -8.68
C GLU A 225 17.46 -20.84 -8.16
N ASN A 226 16.74 -20.96 -7.04
CA ASN A 226 16.33 -22.25 -6.46
C ASN A 226 14.82 -22.37 -6.19
N GLY A 227 14.02 -21.56 -6.90
CA GLY A 227 12.65 -21.23 -6.47
C GLY A 227 12.65 -20.10 -5.44
N VAL A 228 11.46 -19.65 -5.03
CA VAL A 228 11.32 -18.59 -4.02
C VAL A 228 10.96 -19.24 -2.71
N THR A 229 11.89 -19.31 -1.76
CA THR A 229 11.55 -19.71 -0.39
C THR A 229 10.88 -18.55 0.35
N MET A 230 10.19 -18.88 1.45
CA MET A 230 9.53 -17.87 2.28
C MET A 230 10.52 -16.81 2.78
N ASP A 231 11.64 -17.24 3.35
CA ASP A 231 12.66 -16.38 3.93
C ASP A 231 13.32 -15.48 2.87
N GLU A 232 13.71 -16.02 1.72
CA GLU A 232 14.27 -15.24 0.62
C GLU A 232 13.30 -14.16 0.13
N TRP A 233 12.02 -14.51 0.02
CA TRP A 233 10.97 -13.57 -0.37
C TRP A 233 10.82 -12.45 0.66
N PHE A 234 10.69 -12.76 1.95
CA PHE A 234 10.49 -11.73 2.98
C PHE A 234 11.74 -10.88 3.21
N PHE A 235 12.95 -11.44 3.12
CA PHE A 235 14.18 -10.66 3.20
C PHE A 235 14.31 -9.68 2.03
N TRP A 236 13.96 -10.10 0.81
CA TRP A 236 13.87 -9.19 -0.32
C TRP A 236 12.78 -8.12 -0.11
N MET A 237 11.56 -8.54 0.26
CA MET A 237 10.42 -7.65 0.44
C MET A 237 10.64 -6.55 1.47
N TRP A 238 11.16 -6.88 2.65
CA TRP A 238 11.44 -5.86 3.66
C TRP A 238 12.56 -4.92 3.22
N THR A 239 13.46 -5.41 2.37
CA THR A 239 14.49 -4.54 1.79
C THR A 239 13.88 -3.59 0.78
N VAL A 240 12.93 -4.05 -0.05
CA VAL A 240 12.14 -3.18 -0.93
C VAL A 240 11.43 -2.09 -0.14
N LEU A 241 10.87 -2.39 1.04
CA LEU A 241 10.24 -1.37 1.89
C LEU A 241 11.28 -0.38 2.46
N ASP A 242 12.41 -0.87 2.96
CA ASP A 242 13.44 -0.01 3.57
C ASP A 242 14.04 1.00 2.58
N VAL A 243 14.22 0.62 1.32
CA VAL A 243 14.83 1.47 0.28
C VAL A 243 13.92 2.59 -0.23
N HIS A 244 12.74 2.76 0.35
CA HIS A 244 11.94 3.97 0.15
C HIS A 244 12.47 5.16 0.98
N LYS A 245 13.01 4.89 2.18
CA LYS A 245 13.47 5.92 3.11
C LYS A 245 14.52 6.87 2.50
N PRO A 246 15.55 6.40 1.77
CA PRO A 246 16.56 7.30 1.19
C PRO A 246 15.97 8.34 0.23
N ILE A 247 14.87 8.01 -0.46
CA ILE A 247 14.16 8.94 -1.36
C ILE A 247 13.58 10.09 -0.55
N ILE A 248 12.90 9.77 0.56
CA ILE A 248 12.32 10.78 1.46
C ILE A 248 13.41 11.58 2.19
N GLU A 249 14.52 10.96 2.60
CA GLU A 249 15.63 11.67 3.23
C GLU A 249 16.27 12.69 2.27
N ASN A 250 16.40 12.34 0.99
CA ASN A 250 17.03 13.20 -0.01
C ASN A 250 16.11 14.33 -0.50
N PHE A 251 14.85 14.00 -0.82
CA PHE A 251 13.95 14.94 -1.48
C PHE A 251 12.85 15.50 -0.56
N GLY A 252 12.63 14.92 0.62
CA GLY A 252 11.51 15.25 1.50
C GLY A 252 10.13 14.80 0.97
N LYS A 253 10.11 14.13 -0.17
CA LYS A 253 8.91 13.69 -0.91
C LYS A 253 9.30 12.55 -1.87
N TYR A 254 8.32 12.00 -2.58
CA TYR A 254 8.52 11.13 -3.73
C TYR A 254 8.43 11.94 -5.03
N PRO A 255 9.55 12.22 -5.73
CA PRO A 255 9.53 12.97 -6.98
C PRO A 255 8.62 12.35 -8.05
N TYR A 256 8.57 11.02 -8.12
CA TYR A 256 7.73 10.30 -9.08
C TYR A 256 6.21 10.50 -8.86
N GLN A 257 5.78 11.10 -7.74
CA GLN A 257 4.38 11.44 -7.49
C GLN A 257 4.03 12.87 -7.95
N ASP A 258 5.01 13.68 -8.37
CA ASP A 258 4.81 15.10 -8.66
C ASP A 258 3.77 15.33 -9.74
N VAL A 259 3.78 14.54 -10.82
CA VAL A 259 2.79 14.64 -11.90
C VAL A 259 1.38 14.42 -11.37
N ALA A 260 1.16 13.33 -10.64
CA ALA A 260 -0.15 12.98 -10.10
C ALA A 260 -0.65 14.00 -9.06
N LYS A 261 0.27 14.64 -8.33
CA LYS A 261 -0.06 15.71 -7.35
C LYS A 261 -0.11 17.11 -7.98
N GLY A 262 0.17 17.25 -9.27
CA GLY A 262 0.26 18.55 -9.94
C GLY A 262 1.41 19.43 -9.45
N ARG A 263 2.44 18.84 -8.81
CA ARG A 263 3.66 19.55 -8.38
C ARG A 263 4.58 19.80 -9.58
N LEU A 264 5.44 20.80 -9.44
CA LEU A 264 6.57 21.01 -10.33
C LEU A 264 7.80 20.37 -9.70
N SER A 265 8.44 19.47 -10.43
CA SER A 265 9.74 18.91 -10.06
C SER A 265 10.84 19.92 -10.35
N THR A 266 11.88 19.93 -9.52
CA THR A 266 13.17 20.54 -9.89
C THR A 266 13.79 19.77 -11.08
N ASP A 267 14.80 20.34 -11.73
CA ASP A 267 15.52 19.62 -12.79
C ASP A 267 16.16 18.33 -12.27
N GLU A 268 16.74 18.35 -11.07
CA GLU A 268 17.30 17.17 -10.39
C GLU A 268 16.23 16.10 -10.13
N GLU A 269 15.07 16.49 -9.59
CA GLU A 269 13.95 15.59 -9.32
C GLU A 269 13.38 14.97 -10.60
N ARG A 270 13.33 15.74 -11.70
CA ARG A 270 12.90 15.25 -13.02
C ARG A 270 13.90 14.23 -13.56
N GLU A 271 15.19 14.56 -13.58
CA GLU A 271 16.24 13.66 -14.05
C GLU A 271 16.26 12.36 -13.26
N TRP A 272 16.18 12.45 -11.93
CA TRP A 272 16.05 11.30 -11.05
C TRP A 272 14.80 10.47 -11.38
N THR A 273 13.65 11.11 -11.58
CA THR A 273 12.37 10.42 -11.88
C THR A 273 12.43 9.67 -13.20
N VAL A 274 13.06 10.25 -14.22
CA VAL A 274 13.25 9.60 -15.52
C VAL A 274 14.04 8.31 -15.35
N VAL A 275 15.16 8.33 -14.63
CA VAL A 275 15.96 7.11 -14.37
C VAL A 275 15.15 6.11 -13.54
N PHE A 276 14.46 6.58 -12.48
CA PHE A 276 13.63 5.76 -11.63
C PHE A 276 12.52 5.02 -12.41
N GLN A 277 11.85 5.71 -13.33
CA GLN A 277 10.77 5.18 -14.17
C GLN A 277 11.25 4.41 -15.41
N GLY A 278 12.56 4.19 -15.58
CA GLY A 278 13.09 3.41 -16.71
C GLY A 278 13.21 4.20 -18.02
N GLY A 279 13.39 5.51 -17.95
CA GLY A 279 13.68 6.39 -19.09
C GLY A 279 12.49 7.23 -19.58
N PHE A 280 11.35 7.18 -18.90
CA PHE A 280 10.15 7.91 -19.31
C PHE A 280 9.99 9.23 -18.54
N ASP A 281 9.72 10.32 -19.28
CA ASP A 281 9.38 11.62 -18.71
C ASP A 281 7.90 11.95 -18.98
N ASN A 282 7.07 11.86 -17.93
CA ASN A 282 5.65 12.17 -18.00
C ASN A 282 5.31 13.63 -17.64
N SER A 283 6.31 14.45 -17.31
CA SER A 283 6.12 15.80 -16.77
C SER A 283 5.44 16.77 -17.74
N ASN A 284 5.49 16.50 -19.05
CA ASN A 284 4.88 17.32 -20.10
C ASN A 284 3.67 16.66 -20.78
N SER A 285 3.18 15.53 -20.25
CA SER A 285 1.97 14.88 -20.74
C SER A 285 0.73 15.76 -20.64
N ASP A 286 -0.30 15.50 -21.46
CA ASP A 286 -1.56 16.25 -21.39
C ASP A 286 -2.30 16.01 -20.06
N ILE A 287 -2.14 14.82 -19.48
CA ILE A 287 -2.59 14.50 -18.12
C ILE A 287 -1.90 15.41 -17.10
N ALA A 288 -0.56 15.53 -17.14
CA ALA A 288 0.18 16.41 -16.24
C ALA A 288 -0.29 17.88 -16.34
N LYS A 289 -0.52 18.38 -17.57
CA LYS A 289 -1.04 19.74 -17.79
C LYS A 289 -2.42 19.92 -17.19
N ARG A 290 -3.34 18.95 -17.39
CA ARG A 290 -4.71 18.99 -16.85
C ARG A 290 -4.73 18.95 -15.33
N ILE A 291 -3.96 18.07 -14.71
CA ILE A 291 -3.85 17.99 -13.23
C ILE A 291 -3.35 19.33 -12.68
N ARG A 292 -2.28 19.90 -13.27
CA ARG A 292 -1.76 21.22 -12.84
C ARG A 292 -2.79 22.33 -12.99
N GLU A 293 -3.52 22.35 -14.11
CA GLU A 293 -4.60 23.33 -14.32
C GLU A 293 -5.67 23.22 -13.23
N ASP A 294 -6.06 21.99 -12.89
CA ASP A 294 -7.02 21.73 -11.82
C ASP A 294 -6.52 22.22 -10.47
N VAL A 295 -5.28 21.90 -10.09
CA VAL A 295 -4.66 22.37 -8.84
C VAL A 295 -4.63 23.90 -8.79
N LEU A 296 -4.18 24.57 -9.86
CA LEU A 296 -4.12 26.03 -9.93
C LEU A 296 -5.51 26.69 -9.81
N LYS A 297 -6.56 26.03 -10.31
CA LYS A 297 -7.94 26.53 -10.25
C LYS A 297 -8.69 26.08 -8.99
N GLY A 298 -8.03 25.34 -8.08
CA GLY A 298 -8.68 24.75 -6.91
C GLY A 298 -9.80 23.76 -7.29
N ARG A 299 -9.67 23.12 -8.45
CA ARG A 299 -10.62 22.12 -8.95
C ARG A 299 -10.12 20.71 -8.70
N TRP A 300 -11.08 19.82 -8.48
CA TRP A 300 -10.83 18.40 -8.37
C TRP A 300 -11.72 17.67 -9.36
N THR A 301 -11.14 17.20 -10.47
CA THR A 301 -11.87 16.35 -11.43
C THR A 301 -12.36 15.09 -10.70
N PRO A 302 -13.67 14.76 -10.77
CA PRO A 302 -14.22 13.59 -10.10
C PRO A 302 -13.58 12.27 -10.57
N LEU A 303 -13.41 11.33 -9.65
CA LEU A 303 -12.90 9.99 -9.93
C LEU A 303 -13.70 9.29 -11.03
N GLY A 304 -13.02 8.78 -12.05
CA GLY A 304 -13.62 8.16 -13.24
C GLY A 304 -14.39 9.15 -14.12
N GLY A 305 -14.10 10.44 -14.03
CA GLY A 305 -14.73 11.48 -14.85
C GLY A 305 -14.21 11.44 -16.30
N LYS A 306 -15.05 10.96 -17.23
CA LYS A 306 -14.90 10.97 -18.71
C LYS A 306 -13.45 11.12 -19.22
N ASP A 307 -12.68 10.08 -18.96
CA ASP A 307 -11.64 9.57 -19.85
C ASP A 307 -11.77 8.03 -19.90
N GLU A 308 -13.01 7.53 -20.05
CA GLU A 308 -13.27 6.13 -20.44
C GLU A 308 -12.85 5.91 -21.90
N LYS A 309 -11.54 5.99 -22.15
CA LYS A 309 -10.90 5.22 -23.21
C LYS A 309 -10.00 4.22 -22.50
N PHE A 310 -10.63 3.19 -21.93
CA PHE A 310 -9.91 1.96 -21.69
C PHE A 310 -9.31 1.52 -23.04
N PHE A 311 -8.02 1.18 -22.98
CA PHE A 311 -7.29 0.58 -24.08
C PHE A 311 -8.12 -0.55 -24.70
N GLN A 312 -8.32 -0.50 -26.02
CA GLN A 312 -8.52 -1.70 -26.83
C GLN A 312 -7.18 -2.40 -27.01
#